data_AF-A0A7J8HCM1-F1
#
_entry.id   AF-A0A7J8HCM1-F1
#
_cell.length_a   1.000
_cell.length_b   1.000
_cell.length_c   1.000
_cell.angle_alpha   90.00
_cell.angle_beta   90.00
_cell.angle_gamma   90.00
#
_symmetry.space_group_name_H-M   'P 1'
#
loop_
_entity.id
_entity.type
_entity.pdbx_description
1 polymer ?
#
loop_
_entity_poly.entity_id
_entity_poly.type
_entity_poly.pdbx_seq_one_letter_code
_entity_poly.pdbx_strand_id
1 'polypeptide(L)'
;MEICKGKQLYTIACYLQRADERDEKILEKIFKIVANNITEANFQFLCQKLNLVISETDMSTKSTVSLSERVQQALDRWKMDSNNLSSTALRDQLTRALTMIGAYEIMDKITALKLFTCALKF
;
A
#
# COMPACT_ATOMS: atom_id res chain seq x y z
N MET A 1 -40.55 17.86 14.86
CA MET A 1 -39.32 17.26 15.43
C MET A 1 -38.26 17.29 14.35
N GLU A 2 -37.65 18.45 14.10
CA GLU A 2 -36.58 18.56 13.11
C GLU A 2 -35.25 18.20 13.78
N ILE A 3 -34.93 16.90 13.77
CA ILE A 3 -33.59 16.46 14.15
C ILE A 3 -32.66 16.93 13.02
N CYS A 4 -31.91 17.97 13.34
CA CYS A 4 -30.88 18.65 12.57
C CYS A 4 -30.15 17.75 11.58
N LYS A 5 -30.47 17.84 10.28
CA LYS A 5 -29.74 17.16 9.18
C LYS A 5 -28.22 17.38 9.27
N GLY A 6 -27.77 18.52 9.79
CA GLY A 6 -26.35 18.83 10.02
C GLY A 6 -25.64 17.91 11.04
N LYS A 7 -26.32 17.44 12.10
CA LYS A 7 -25.72 16.52 13.09
C LYS A 7 -25.47 15.12 12.50
N GLN A 8 -26.38 14.64 11.64
CA GLN A 8 -26.21 13.37 10.95
C GLN A 8 -25.09 13.44 9.90
N LEU A 9 -24.99 14.55 9.17
CA LEU A 9 -23.91 14.77 8.19
C LEU A 9 -22.53 14.77 8.84
N TYR A 10 -22.39 15.39 10.02
CA TYR A 10 -21.13 15.37 10.77
C TYR A 10 -20.70 13.94 11.14
N THR A 11 -21.61 13.13 11.69
CA THR A 11 -21.31 11.74 12.04
C THR A 11 -20.91 10.90 10.83
N ILE A 12 -21.59 11.08 9.70
CA ILE A 12 -21.25 10.40 8.44
C ILE A 12 -19.85 10.82 7.96
N ALA A 13 -19.55 12.12 7.98
CA ALA A 13 -18.23 12.63 7.59
C ALA A 13 -17.10 12.05 8.46
N CYS A 14 -17.29 12.02 9.79
CA CYS A 14 -16.33 11.41 10.70
C CYS A 14 -16.15 9.90 10.46
N TYR A 15 -17.21 9.18 10.11
CA TYR A 15 -17.13 7.77 9.78
C TYR A 15 -16.34 7.53 8.48
N LEU A 16 -16.58 8.33 7.44
CA LEU A 16 -15.85 8.27 6.18
C LEU A 16 -14.37 8.58 6.39
N GLN A 17 -14.04 9.66 7.12
CA GLN A 17 -12.65 9.99 7.43
C GLN A 17 -11.93 8.84 8.16
N ARG A 18 -12.58 8.22 9.15
CA ARG A 18 -12.01 7.05 9.84
C ARG A 18 -11.86 5.84 8.92
N ALA A 19 -12.71 5.69 7.92
CA ALA A 19 -12.55 4.64 6.92
C ALA A 19 -11.31 4.89 6.07
N ASP A 20 -11.10 6.13 5.61
CA ASP A 20 -9.92 6.52 4.83
C ASP A 20 -8.63 6.34 5.65
N GLU A 21 -8.61 6.77 6.91
CA GLU A 21 -7.47 6.57 7.82
C GLU A 21 -7.14 5.09 8.06
N ARG A 22 -8.16 4.22 8.12
CA ARG A 22 -7.97 2.77 8.23
C ARG A 22 -7.37 2.19 6.96
N ASP A 23 -7.92 2.55 5.81
CA ASP A 23 -7.42 2.09 4.51
C ASP A 23 -5.95 2.49 4.30
N GLU A 24 -5.57 3.68 4.76
CA GLU A 24 -4.19 4.15 4.74
C GLU A 24 -3.26 3.29 5.61
N LYS A 25 -3.64 3.03 6.87
CA LYS A 25 -2.86 2.15 7.76
C LYS A 25 -2.74 0.72 7.23
N ILE A 26 -3.76 0.23 6.52
CA ILE A 26 -3.71 -1.09 5.87
C ILE A 26 -2.70 -1.06 4.73
N LEU A 27 -2.69 -0.01 3.90
CA LEU A 27 -1.72 0.15 2.82
C LEU A 27 -0.28 0.18 3.36
N GLU A 28 -0.01 0.93 4.43
CA GLU A 28 1.31 0.98 5.08
C GLU A 28 1.77 -0.40 5.58
N LYS A 29 0.85 -1.19 6.17
CA LYS A 29 1.16 -2.56 6.59
C LYS A 29 1.48 -3.46 5.40
N ILE A 30 0.78 -3.28 4.28
CA ILE A 30 1.05 -4.02 3.05
C ILE A 30 2.43 -3.66 2.51
N PHE A 31 2.82 -2.38 2.49
CA PHE A 31 4.16 -1.96 2.06
C PHE A 31 5.25 -2.64 2.89
N LYS A 32 5.09 -2.68 4.22
CA LYS A 32 6.00 -3.39 5.12
C LYS A 32 6.07 -4.89 4.84
N ILE A 33 4.95 -5.54 4.54
CA ILE A 33 4.92 -6.95 4.15
C ILE A 33 5.72 -7.16 2.87
N VAL A 34 5.51 -6.34 1.85
CA VAL A 34 6.26 -6.43 0.59
C VAL A 34 7.75 -6.21 0.83
N ALA A 35 8.13 -5.11 1.49
CA ALA A 35 9.51 -4.75 1.78
C ALA A 35 10.30 -5.86 2.50
N ASN A 36 9.68 -6.51 3.48
CA ASN A 36 10.35 -7.53 4.28
C ASN A 36 10.40 -8.92 3.65
N ASN A 37 9.64 -9.18 2.57
CA ASN A 37 9.49 -10.53 2.02
C ASN A 37 9.85 -10.62 0.52
N ILE A 38 10.06 -9.49 -0.15
CA ILE A 38 10.40 -9.49 -1.58
C ILE A 38 11.89 -9.78 -1.79
N THR A 39 12.19 -10.59 -2.80
CA THR A 39 13.56 -10.83 -3.29
C THR A 39 14.01 -9.70 -4.22
N GLU A 40 15.32 -9.47 -4.38
CA GLU A 40 15.85 -8.44 -5.29
C GLU A 40 15.32 -8.60 -6.74
N ALA A 41 15.25 -9.84 -7.26
CA ALA A 41 14.74 -10.10 -8.60
C ALA A 41 13.27 -9.66 -8.75
N ASN A 42 12.40 -10.12 -7.85
CA ASN A 42 10.99 -9.71 -7.83
C ASN A 42 10.81 -8.21 -7.60
N PHE A 43 11.69 -7.57 -6.83
CA PHE A 43 11.64 -6.12 -6.65
C PHE A 43 11.91 -5.37 -7.97
N GLN A 44 12.92 -5.80 -8.73
CA GLN A 44 13.19 -5.22 -10.05
C GLN A 44 11.99 -5.36 -11.00
N PHE A 45 11.36 -6.55 -11.05
CA PHE A 45 10.16 -6.75 -11.84
C PHE A 45 8.97 -5.93 -11.32
N LEU A 46 8.81 -5.80 -10.00
CA LEU A 46 7.76 -5.00 -9.38
C LEU A 46 7.88 -3.52 -9.79
N CYS A 47 9.08 -2.95 -9.72
CA CYS A 47 9.34 -1.59 -10.15
C CYS A 47 8.95 -1.39 -11.62
N GLN A 48 9.29 -2.34 -12.50
CA GLN A 48 8.88 -2.27 -13.91
C GLN A 48 7.36 -2.31 -14.07
N LYS A 49 6.65 -3.16 -13.31
CA LYS A 49 5.18 -3.27 -13.39
C LYS A 49 4.45 -2.06 -12.85
N LEU A 50 5.02 -1.38 -11.86
CA LEU A 50 4.47 -0.16 -11.27
C LEU A 50 4.96 1.12 -11.97
N ASN A 51 5.77 1.00 -13.03
CA ASN A 51 6.44 2.11 -13.70
C ASN A 51 7.24 3.01 -12.73
N LEU A 52 7.87 2.40 -11.73
CA LEU A 52 8.75 3.11 -10.80
C LEU A 52 10.04 3.47 -11.52
N VAL A 53 10.36 4.76 -11.56
CA VAL A 53 11.67 5.23 -12.00
C VAL A 53 12.67 4.84 -10.93
N ILE A 54 13.38 3.73 -11.13
CA ILE A 54 14.56 3.40 -10.32
C ILE A 54 15.64 4.40 -10.74
N SER A 55 15.96 5.36 -9.88
CA SER A 55 16.98 6.36 -10.22
C SER A 55 18.38 5.72 -10.21
N GLU A 56 19.32 6.27 -10.98
CA GLU A 56 20.74 5.86 -10.92
C GLU A 56 21.30 5.99 -9.48
N THR A 57 20.74 6.90 -8.69
CA THR A 57 21.04 7.11 -7.27
C THR A 57 20.58 5.93 -6.40
N ASP A 58 19.45 5.30 -6.72
CA ASP A 58 18.95 4.08 -6.05
C ASP A 58 19.81 2.84 -6.38
N MET A 59 20.50 2.85 -7.53
CA MET A 59 21.51 1.85 -7.90
C MET A 59 22.87 2.11 -7.24
N SER A 60 23.27 3.38 -7.10
CA SER A 60 24.53 3.79 -6.45
C SER A 60 24.52 3.59 -4.93
N THR A 61 23.35 3.60 -4.30
CA THR A 61 23.17 3.41 -2.84
C THR A 61 22.94 1.95 -2.44
N LYS A 62 22.94 1.02 -3.41
CA LYS A 62 22.77 -0.43 -3.19
C LYS A 62 23.70 -1.03 -2.14
N SER A 63 24.89 -0.44 -1.93
CA SER A 63 25.86 -0.95 -0.96
C SER A 63 25.62 -0.50 0.49
N THR A 64 24.81 0.54 0.72
CA THR A 64 24.64 1.15 2.05
C THR A 64 23.26 0.90 2.66
N VAL A 65 22.25 0.63 1.84
CA VAL A 65 20.84 0.52 2.26
C VAL A 65 20.30 -0.89 2.00
N SER A 66 19.59 -1.47 2.97
CA SER A 66 19.04 -2.82 2.83
C SER A 66 17.96 -2.87 1.74
N LEU A 67 17.70 -4.08 1.19
CA LEU A 67 16.63 -4.27 0.21
C LEU A 67 15.26 -3.83 0.77
N SER A 68 14.95 -4.16 2.02
CA SER A 68 13.67 -3.77 2.63
C SER A 68 13.51 -2.25 2.68
N GLU A 69 14.54 -1.51 3.07
CA GLU A 69 14.51 -0.05 3.08
C GLU A 69 14.38 0.54 1.66
N ARG A 70 15.09 -0.01 0.68
CA ARG A 70 14.97 0.40 -0.73
C ARG A 70 13.57 0.18 -1.28
N VAL A 71 12.95 -0.96 -0.96
CA VAL A 71 11.58 -1.28 -1.36
C VAL A 71 10.59 -0.32 -0.69
N GLN A 72 10.76 -0.08 0.61
CA GLN A 72 9.90 0.84 1.36
C GLN A 72 9.96 2.26 0.76
N GLN A 73 11.17 2.78 0.52
CA GLN A 73 11.35 4.10 -0.11
C GLN A 73 10.75 4.17 -1.51
N ALA A 74 10.90 3.13 -2.33
CA ALA A 74 10.31 3.09 -3.67
C ALA A 74 8.78 3.11 -3.63
N LEU A 75 8.17 2.36 -2.72
CA LEU A 75 6.71 2.32 -2.54
C LEU A 75 6.16 3.63 -1.95
N ASP A 76 6.89 4.27 -1.04
CA ASP A 76 6.51 5.56 -0.48
C ASP A 76 6.57 6.67 -1.55
N ARG A 77 7.62 6.70 -2.37
CA ARG A 77 7.71 7.59 -3.55
C ARG A 77 6.56 7.33 -4.53
N TRP A 78 6.34 6.07 -4.88
CA TRP A 78 5.24 5.68 -5.76
C TRP A 78 3.87 6.16 -5.28
N LYS A 79 3.60 6.04 -3.97
CA LYS A 79 2.38 6.53 -3.35
C LYS A 79 2.26 8.06 -3.48
N MET A 80 3.34 8.80 -3.25
CA MET A 80 3.34 10.27 -3.43
C MET A 80 3.12 10.67 -4.89
N ASP A 81 3.76 9.99 -5.84
CA ASP A 81 3.60 10.29 -7.27
C ASP A 81 2.19 9.96 -7.76
N SER A 82 1.50 9.04 -7.08
CA SER A 82 0.15 8.61 -7.38
C SER A 82 -0.95 9.50 -6.79
N ASN A 83 -0.63 10.72 -6.35
CA ASN A 83 -1.42 11.73 -5.59
C ASN A 83 -2.96 11.80 -5.76
N ASN A 84 -3.54 11.22 -6.82
CA ASN A 84 -4.98 11.17 -7.08
C ASN A 84 -5.64 9.82 -6.74
N LEU A 85 -4.88 8.80 -6.37
CA LEU A 85 -5.40 7.47 -6.07
C LEU A 85 -5.67 7.30 -4.57
N SER A 86 -6.81 6.71 -4.24
CA SER A 86 -7.09 6.28 -2.88
C SER A 86 -6.18 5.13 -2.46
N SER A 87 -5.99 4.95 -1.14
CA SER A 87 -5.17 3.86 -0.60
C SER A 87 -5.69 2.48 -1.02
N THR A 88 -7.01 2.34 -1.18
CA THR A 88 -7.63 1.14 -1.76
C THR A 88 -7.25 0.93 -3.22
N ALA A 89 -7.24 1.98 -4.06
CA ALA A 89 -6.84 1.85 -5.46
C ALA A 89 -5.34 1.49 -5.60
N LEU A 90 -4.47 2.09 -4.78
CA LEU A 90 -3.06 1.75 -4.70
C LEU A 90 -2.84 0.30 -4.29
N ARG A 91 -3.53 -0.16 -3.24
CA ARG A 91 -3.50 -1.56 -2.81
C ARG A 91 -3.87 -2.51 -3.94
N ASP A 92 -4.90 -2.20 -4.70
CA ASP A 92 -5.39 -3.07 -5.77
C ASP A 92 -4.41 -3.09 -6.97
N GLN A 93 -3.79 -1.95 -7.30
CA GLN A 93 -2.70 -1.89 -8.28
C GLN A 93 -1.49 -2.71 -7.84
N LEU A 94 -1.04 -2.55 -6.60
CA LEU A 94 0.07 -3.31 -6.03
C LEU A 94 -0.23 -4.81 -6.01
N THR A 95 -1.45 -5.20 -5.63
CA THR A 95 -1.88 -6.61 -5.63
C THR A 95 -1.77 -7.21 -7.05
N ARG A 96 -2.26 -6.49 -8.08
CA ARG A 96 -2.15 -6.93 -9.47
C ARG A 96 -0.69 -7.07 -9.93
N ALA A 97 0.15 -6.11 -9.58
CA ALA A 97 1.57 -6.16 -9.93
C ALA A 97 2.28 -7.36 -9.26
N LEU A 98 1.98 -7.63 -7.98
CA LEU A 98 2.49 -8.80 -7.26
C LEU A 98 2.01 -10.13 -7.88
N THR A 99 0.77 -10.19 -8.36
CA THR A 99 0.27 -11.35 -9.12
C THR A 99 1.04 -11.55 -10.42
N MET A 100 1.28 -10.47 -11.17
CA MET A 100 2.00 -10.51 -12.45
C MET A 100 3.44 -11.00 -12.32
N ILE A 101 4.10 -10.75 -11.18
CA ILE A 101 5.47 -11.23 -10.92
C ILE A 101 5.51 -12.57 -10.18
N GLY A 102 4.36 -13.20 -9.92
CA GLY A 102 4.30 -14.50 -9.25
C GLY A 102 4.71 -14.48 -7.77
N ALA A 103 4.55 -13.35 -7.07
CA ALA A 103 4.91 -13.21 -5.66
C ALA A 103 3.83 -13.81 -4.71
N TYR A 104 3.47 -15.08 -4.91
CA TYR A 104 2.34 -15.73 -4.25
C TYR A 104 2.44 -15.75 -2.71
N GLU A 105 3.61 -16.04 -2.14
CA GLU A 105 3.79 -16.03 -0.68
C GLU A 105 3.53 -14.65 -0.05
N ILE A 106 3.88 -13.57 -0.75
CA ILE A 106 3.60 -12.20 -0.31
C ILE A 106 2.09 -11.93 -0.42
N MET A 107 1.45 -12.40 -1.49
CA MET A 107 0.01 -12.28 -1.67
C MET A 107 -0.78 -13.03 -0.60
N ASP A 108 -0.30 -14.19 -0.15
CA ASP A 108 -0.94 -14.95 0.93
C ASP A 108 -0.90 -14.15 2.25
N LYS A 109 0.24 -13.52 2.56
CA LYS A 109 0.38 -12.64 3.74
C LYS A 109 -0.53 -11.41 3.65
N ILE A 110 -0.63 -10.80 2.48
CA ILE A 110 -1.55 -9.67 2.23
C ILE A 110 -3.01 -10.12 2.37
N THR A 111 -3.35 -11.32 1.88
CA THR A 111 -4.70 -11.88 1.96
C THR A 111 -5.07 -12.19 3.40
N ALA A 112 -4.16 -12.77 4.18
CA ALA A 112 -4.34 -12.98 5.61
C ALA A 112 -4.61 -11.65 6.33
N LEU A 113 -3.81 -10.61 6.08
CA LEU A 113 -4.05 -9.27 6.63
C LEU A 113 -5.44 -8.74 6.26
N LYS A 114 -5.85 -8.86 4.99
CA LYS A 114 -7.19 -8.45 4.53
C LYS A 114 -8.30 -9.18 5.32
N LEU A 115 -8.19 -10.50 5.48
CA LEU A 115 -9.16 -11.29 6.25
C LEU A 115 -9.25 -10.82 7.70
N PHE A 116 -8.11 -10.58 8.37
CA PHE A 116 -8.08 -10.05 9.73
C PHE A 116 -8.71 -8.65 9.83
N THR A 117 -8.39 -7.75 8.90
CA THR A 117 -8.92 -6.39 8.92
C THR A 117 -10.42 -6.33 8.63
N CYS A 118 -10.94 -7.20 7.77
CA CYS A 118 -12.38 -7.34 7.52
C CYS A 118 -13.12 -7.90 8.73
N ALA A 119 -12.54 -8.87 9.44
CA ALA A 119 -13.13 -9.44 10.65
C ALA A 119 -13.21 -8.45 11.83
N LEU A 120 -12.38 -7.41 11.82
CA LEU A 120 -12.32 -6.38 12.86
C LEU A 120 -13.13 -5.12 12.54
N LYS A 121 -13.94 -5.10 11.46
CA LYS A 121 -14.86 -4.00 11.15
C LYS A 121 -16.02 -3.97 12.17
N PHE A 122 -15.78 -3.37 13.32
CA PHE A 122 -16.79 -2.92 14.28
C PHE A 122 -16.70 -1.41 14.46
#